data_AF-A0A537EG51-F1
#
_entry.id   AF-A0A537EG51-F1
#
_cell.length_a   1.000
_cell.length_b   1.000
_cell.length_c   1.000
_cell.angle_alpha   90.00
_cell.angle_beta   90.00
_cell.angle_gamma   90.00
#
_symmetry.space_group_name_H-M   'P 1'
#
loop_
_entity.id
_entity.type
_entity.pdbx_description
1 polymer ?
#
loop_
_entity_poly.entity_id
_entity_poly.type
_entity_poly.pdbx_seq_one_letter_code
_entity_poly.pdbx_strand_id
1 'polypeptide(L)'
;LWLQEVCATVLQMYKLRETAEKYTDKIMLEVAPNMTGVLGAVLSAKILSMAGGLENVGKMPASTIQVLGAEKALFRTLKTGARPPKHGIIFQYAAIHQSPRWLRGRIARAVAGKLAIAARMDAFGGSNEGDKMRTALEKKLSDLKDRYQGQPPKKKHATQWRPPPQRVRRDLPDRGGRGRETRYPQPGPGRERLRRGNRQSWR
;
A
#
# COMPACT_ATOMS: atom_id res chain seq x y z
N LEU A 1 -26.67 -25.81 -29.20
CA LEU A 1 -27.50 -24.58 -29.14
C LEU A 1 -27.13 -23.71 -27.93
N TRP A 2 -27.36 -24.12 -26.68
CA TRP A 2 -27.03 -23.30 -25.49
C TRP A 2 -25.55 -22.87 -25.37
N LEU A 3 -24.61 -23.77 -25.67
CA LEU A 3 -23.18 -23.43 -25.63
C LEU A 3 -22.81 -22.33 -26.65
N GLN A 4 -23.39 -22.36 -27.85
CA GLN A 4 -23.16 -21.34 -28.88
C GLN A 4 -23.71 -19.99 -28.45
N GLU A 5 -24.87 -19.97 -27.79
CA GLU A 5 -25.50 -18.77 -27.27
C GLU A 5 -24.66 -18.16 -26.13
N VAL A 6 -24.18 -18.97 -25.18
CA VAL A 6 -23.27 -18.52 -24.11
C VAL A 6 -21.98 -17.96 -24.69
N CYS A 7 -21.36 -18.64 -25.67
CA CYS A 7 -20.16 -18.13 -26.34
C CYS A 7 -20.42 -16.79 -27.03
N ALA A 8 -21.57 -16.63 -27.70
CA ALA A 8 -21.95 -15.37 -28.34
C ALA A 8 -22.14 -14.24 -27.31
N THR A 9 -22.80 -14.50 -26.18
CA THR A 9 -22.93 -13.51 -25.10
C THR A 9 -21.58 -13.12 -24.52
N VAL A 10 -20.68 -14.08 -24.29
CA VAL A 10 -19.33 -13.81 -23.80
C VAL A 10 -18.56 -12.92 -24.78
N LEU A 11 -18.64 -13.20 -26.08
CA LEU A 11 -18.02 -12.36 -27.12
C LEU A 11 -18.61 -10.94 -27.15
N GLN A 12 -19.93 -10.80 -26.98
CA GLN A 12 -20.57 -9.48 -26.87
C GLN A 12 -20.07 -8.71 -25.64
N MET A 13 -19.91 -9.38 -24.49
CA MET A 13 -19.36 -8.75 -23.28
C MET A 13 -17.92 -8.27 -23.47
N TYR A 14 -17.09 -9.02 -24.20
CA TYR A 14 -15.74 -8.57 -24.56
C TYR A 14 -15.75 -7.33 -25.46
N LYS A 15 -16.63 -7.29 -26.48
CA LYS A 15 -16.79 -6.10 -27.35
C LYS A 15 -17.27 -4.88 -26.57
N LEU A 16 -18.22 -5.05 -25.66
CA LEU A 16 -18.72 -3.98 -24.80
C LEU A 16 -17.61 -3.45 -23.89
N ARG A 17 -16.84 -4.34 -23.27
CA ARG A 17 -15.69 -3.98 -22.45
C ARG A 17 -14.67 -3.16 -23.23
N GLU A 18 -14.31 -3.60 -24.44
CA GLU A 18 -13.36 -2.88 -25.29
C GLU A 18 -13.87 -1.47 -25.65
N THR A 19 -15.16 -1.34 -25.93
CA THR A 19 -15.79 -0.05 -26.25
C THR A 19 -15.75 0.90 -25.04
N ALA A 20 -16.03 0.36 -23.84
CA ALA A 20 -15.97 1.12 -22.60
C ALA A 20 -14.54 1.54 -22.22
N GLU A 21 -13.55 0.67 -22.45
CA GLU A 21 -12.13 0.99 -22.25
C GLU A 21 -11.70 2.13 -23.19
N LYS A 22 -12.01 2.05 -24.49
CA LYS A 22 -11.74 3.12 -25.46
C LYS A 22 -12.43 4.44 -25.12
N TYR A 23 -13.66 4.38 -24.62
CA TYR A 23 -14.37 5.57 -24.17
C TYR A 23 -13.72 6.21 -22.95
N THR A 24 -13.28 5.38 -22.00
CA THR A 24 -12.55 5.83 -20.81
C THR A 24 -11.22 6.47 -21.19
N ASP A 25 -10.47 5.87 -22.13
CA ASP A 25 -9.20 6.43 -22.63
C ASP A 25 -9.40 7.83 -23.21
N LYS A 26 -10.43 8.03 -24.04
CA LYS A 26 -10.75 9.34 -24.64
C LYS A 26 -11.06 10.39 -23.58
N ILE A 27 -11.99 10.12 -22.68
CA ILE A 27 -12.37 11.08 -21.63
C ILE A 27 -11.20 11.40 -20.72
N MET A 28 -10.41 10.39 -20.34
CA MET A 28 -9.30 10.60 -19.41
C MET A 28 -8.17 11.42 -20.02
N LEU A 29 -7.97 11.36 -21.34
CA LEU A 29 -7.04 12.25 -22.04
C LEU A 29 -7.50 13.71 -22.04
N GLU A 30 -8.81 13.95 -22.05
CA GLU A 30 -9.39 15.30 -21.98
C GLU A 30 -9.41 15.84 -20.54
N VAL A 31 -9.79 15.00 -19.57
CA VAL A 31 -10.02 15.43 -18.18
C VAL A 31 -8.74 15.43 -17.35
N ALA A 32 -7.90 14.40 -17.49
CA ALA A 32 -6.71 14.23 -16.65
C ALA A 32 -5.55 13.62 -17.46
N PRO A 33 -5.00 14.36 -18.44
CA PRO A 33 -3.94 13.87 -19.31
C PRO A 33 -2.66 13.53 -18.52
N ASN A 34 -2.32 14.29 -17.48
CA ASN A 34 -1.11 14.02 -16.70
C ASN A 34 -1.23 12.73 -15.88
N MET A 35 -2.36 12.52 -15.21
CA MET A 35 -2.60 11.27 -14.47
C MET A 35 -2.64 10.06 -15.40
N THR A 36 -3.22 10.23 -16.59
CA THR A 36 -3.24 9.21 -17.64
C THR A 36 -1.84 8.85 -18.11
N GLY A 37 -0.96 9.84 -18.32
CA GLY A 37 0.44 9.59 -18.68
C GLY A 37 1.23 8.80 -17.62
N VAL A 38 0.92 8.98 -16.33
CA VAL A 38 1.65 8.31 -15.23
C VAL A 38 1.16 6.88 -14.98
N LEU A 39 -0.15 6.66 -14.88
CA LEU A 39 -0.74 5.37 -14.45
C LEU A 39 -1.56 4.64 -15.51
N GLY A 40 -1.92 5.32 -16.61
CA GLY A 40 -2.90 4.87 -17.58
C GLY A 40 -4.33 5.30 -17.22
N ALA A 41 -5.19 5.39 -18.24
CA ALA A 41 -6.54 5.94 -18.09
C ALA A 41 -7.42 5.12 -17.16
N VAL A 42 -7.43 3.78 -17.30
CA VAL A 42 -8.31 2.90 -16.51
C VAL A 42 -8.05 3.01 -15.02
N LEU A 43 -6.78 3.05 -14.59
CA LEU A 43 -6.46 3.14 -13.16
C LEU A 43 -6.74 4.55 -12.63
N SER A 44 -6.42 5.58 -13.40
CA SER A 44 -6.71 6.97 -13.06
C SER A 44 -8.21 7.22 -12.94
N ALA A 45 -9.04 6.74 -13.88
CA ALA A 45 -10.49 6.84 -13.81
C ALA A 45 -11.07 6.23 -12.52
N LYS A 46 -10.55 5.06 -12.10
CA LYS A 46 -10.96 4.44 -10.82
C LYS A 46 -10.58 5.31 -9.62
N ILE A 47 -9.43 5.97 -9.65
CA ILE A 47 -9.00 6.90 -8.59
C ILE A 47 -9.93 8.11 -8.53
N LEU A 48 -10.27 8.72 -9.67
CA LEU A 48 -11.24 9.82 -9.73
C LEU A 48 -12.60 9.38 -9.17
N SER A 49 -13.08 8.21 -9.57
CA SER A 49 -14.36 7.66 -9.11
C SER A 49 -14.41 7.50 -7.59
N MET A 50 -13.35 6.96 -6.97
CA MET A 50 -13.30 6.80 -5.52
C MET A 50 -13.10 8.11 -4.75
N ALA A 51 -12.39 9.08 -5.35
CA ALA A 51 -12.19 10.39 -4.75
C ALA A 51 -13.39 11.34 -4.93
N GLY A 52 -14.34 11.00 -5.82
CA GLY A 52 -15.49 11.82 -6.13
C GLY A 52 -15.17 13.03 -7.01
N GLY A 53 -14.15 12.94 -7.88
CA GLY A 53 -13.78 13.98 -8.83
C GLY A 53 -12.31 14.39 -8.82
N LEU A 54 -11.88 15.07 -9.88
CA LEU A 54 -10.49 15.46 -10.09
C LEU A 54 -10.00 16.48 -9.05
N GLU A 55 -10.83 17.47 -8.71
CA GLU A 55 -10.49 18.50 -7.72
C GLU A 55 -10.21 17.90 -6.34
N ASN A 56 -11.01 16.89 -5.94
CA ASN A 56 -10.80 16.18 -4.69
C ASN A 56 -9.46 15.43 -4.68
N VAL A 57 -9.10 14.74 -5.78
CA VAL A 57 -7.78 14.10 -5.90
C VAL A 57 -6.65 15.13 -5.81
N GLY A 58 -6.80 16.28 -6.47
CA GLY A 58 -5.82 17.37 -6.44
C GLY A 58 -5.57 17.92 -5.02
N LYS A 59 -6.63 18.01 -4.20
CA LYS A 59 -6.56 18.43 -2.80
C LYS A 59 -5.99 17.37 -1.86
N MET A 60 -6.06 16.08 -2.21
CA MET A 60 -5.55 15.01 -1.36
C MET A 60 -4.02 15.06 -1.22
N PRO A 61 -3.47 14.72 -0.04
CA PRO A 61 -2.04 14.51 0.11
C PRO A 61 -1.63 13.15 -0.50
N ALA A 62 -0.37 13.03 -0.89
CA ALA A 62 0.17 11.81 -1.47
C ALA A 62 0.02 10.58 -0.55
N SER A 63 0.06 10.76 0.77
CA SER A 63 -0.16 9.68 1.74
C SER A 63 -1.59 9.12 1.70
N THR A 64 -2.59 9.98 1.49
CA THR A 64 -3.99 9.55 1.32
C THR A 64 -4.17 8.82 -0.01
N ILE A 65 -3.64 9.39 -1.10
CA ILE A 65 -3.67 8.77 -2.43
C ILE A 65 -2.99 7.39 -2.40
N GLN A 66 -1.90 7.23 -1.64
CA GLN A 66 -1.19 5.96 -1.51
C GLN A 66 -2.10 4.84 -0.99
N VAL A 67 -3.01 5.13 -0.06
CA VAL A 67 -3.88 4.16 0.62
C VAL A 67 -5.34 4.23 0.18
N LEU A 68 -5.66 5.02 -0.84
CA LEU A 68 -7.01 5.16 -1.39
C LEU A 68 -7.56 3.80 -1.84
N GLY A 69 -8.76 3.44 -1.41
CA GLY A 69 -9.37 2.12 -1.56
C GLY A 69 -9.01 1.10 -0.45
N ALA A 70 -8.12 1.46 0.50
CA ALA A 70 -7.77 0.64 1.66
C ALA A 70 -8.19 1.26 3.00
N GLU A 71 -9.15 2.18 2.97
CA GLU A 71 -9.60 2.98 4.13
C GLU A 71 -10.12 2.09 5.25
N LYS A 72 -10.93 1.07 4.93
CA LYS A 72 -11.44 0.12 5.94
C LYS A 72 -10.32 -0.58 6.71
N ALA A 73 -9.25 -0.96 6.00
CA ALA A 73 -8.08 -1.58 6.61
C ALA A 73 -7.29 -0.56 7.44
N LEU A 74 -7.13 0.66 6.94
CA LEU A 74 -6.48 1.76 7.64
C LEU A 74 -7.21 2.10 8.95
N PHE A 75 -8.52 2.32 8.91
CA PHE A 75 -9.33 2.62 10.09
C PHE A 75 -9.34 1.46 11.10
N ARG A 76 -9.35 0.21 10.63
CA ARG A 76 -9.18 -0.94 11.52
C ARG A 76 -7.84 -0.89 12.24
N THR A 77 -6.76 -0.54 11.55
CA THR A 77 -5.42 -0.46 12.15
C THR A 77 -5.30 0.66 13.19
N LEU A 78 -5.98 1.78 12.97
CA LEU A 78 -6.09 2.86 13.96
C LEU A 78 -6.86 2.43 15.21
N LYS A 79 -7.91 1.62 15.06
CA LYS A 79 -8.73 1.12 16.19
C LYS A 79 -8.06 -0.03 16.97
N THR A 80 -7.42 -0.96 16.27
CA THR A 80 -6.93 -2.21 16.87
C THR A 80 -5.41 -2.28 17.03
N GLY A 81 -4.67 -1.28 16.54
CA GLY A 81 -3.20 -1.30 16.53
C GLY A 81 -2.61 -2.33 15.54
N ALA A 82 -3.40 -2.86 14.61
CA ALA A 82 -2.91 -3.78 13.59
C ALA A 82 -1.92 -3.09 12.62
N ARG A 83 -1.22 -3.88 11.80
CA ARG A 83 -0.25 -3.34 10.83
C ARG A 83 -0.95 -2.50 9.75
N PRO A 84 -0.56 -1.23 9.54
CA PRO A 84 -1.19 -0.36 8.55
C PRO A 84 -1.02 -0.87 7.12
N PRO A 85 -2.00 -0.62 6.22
CA PRO A 85 -1.87 -0.96 4.81
C PRO A 85 -0.76 -0.14 4.15
N LYS A 86 -0.01 -0.76 3.22
CA LYS A 86 1.09 -0.09 2.50
C LYS A 86 0.63 0.62 1.23
N HIS A 87 -0.46 0.18 0.64
CA HIS A 87 -0.96 0.65 -0.65
C HIS A 87 -2.45 0.34 -0.76
N GLY A 88 -3.18 1.18 -1.48
CA GLY A 88 -4.58 0.97 -1.85
C GLY A 88 -4.71 0.51 -3.30
N ILE A 89 -5.59 1.14 -4.07
CA ILE A 89 -5.87 0.80 -5.46
C ILE A 89 -4.65 0.87 -6.38
N ILE A 90 -3.70 1.76 -6.06
CA ILE A 90 -2.45 1.91 -6.82
C ILE A 90 -1.64 0.62 -6.86
N PHE A 91 -1.94 -0.37 -6.00
CA PHE A 91 -1.36 -1.70 -6.07
C PHE A 91 -1.59 -2.41 -7.41
N GLN A 92 -2.66 -2.07 -8.14
CA GLN A 92 -2.95 -2.64 -9.46
C GLN A 92 -1.91 -2.21 -10.53
N TYR A 93 -1.15 -1.15 -10.28
CA TYR A 93 -0.09 -0.73 -11.19
C TYR A 93 1.02 -1.78 -11.27
N ALA A 94 1.40 -2.17 -12.49
CA ALA A 94 2.31 -3.28 -12.76
C ALA A 94 3.63 -3.19 -11.97
N ALA A 95 4.24 -1.99 -11.91
CA ALA A 95 5.49 -1.79 -11.20
C ALA A 95 5.39 -2.05 -9.69
N ILE A 96 4.21 -1.89 -9.07
CA ILE A 96 3.99 -2.20 -7.66
C ILE A 96 3.66 -3.69 -7.51
N HIS A 97 2.69 -4.21 -8.26
CA HIS A 97 2.23 -5.59 -8.13
C HIS A 97 3.36 -6.61 -8.34
N GLN A 98 4.16 -6.40 -9.39
CA GLN A 98 5.26 -7.28 -9.78
C GLN A 98 6.48 -7.15 -8.85
N SER A 99 6.57 -6.09 -8.05
CA SER A 99 7.72 -5.86 -7.19
C SER A 99 7.72 -6.73 -5.91
N PRO A 100 8.90 -7.01 -5.32
CA PRO A 100 9.00 -7.75 -4.07
C PRO A 100 8.30 -7.06 -2.89
N ARG A 101 7.72 -7.85 -1.96
CA ARG A 101 6.88 -7.35 -0.85
C ARG A 101 7.53 -6.29 0.05
N TRP A 102 8.86 -6.31 0.19
CA TRP A 102 9.62 -5.34 0.98
C TRP A 102 9.79 -4.00 0.24
N LEU A 103 9.83 -4.03 -1.09
CA LEU A 103 10.03 -2.85 -1.94
C LEU A 103 8.71 -2.15 -2.31
N ARG A 104 7.59 -2.89 -2.35
CA ARG A 104 6.24 -2.39 -2.70
C ARG A 104 5.86 -1.09 -2.03
N GLY A 105 6.12 -0.94 -0.72
CA GLY A 105 5.75 0.28 0.00
C GLY A 105 6.55 1.52 -0.42
N ARG A 106 7.81 1.34 -0.81
CA ARG A 106 8.68 2.43 -1.29
C ARG A 106 8.23 2.88 -2.69
N ILE A 107 7.96 1.90 -3.56
CA ILE A 107 7.43 2.14 -4.91
C ILE A 107 6.06 2.80 -4.83
N ALA A 108 5.14 2.29 -4.00
CA ALA A 108 3.81 2.86 -3.81
C ALA A 108 3.88 4.34 -3.39
N ARG A 109 4.80 4.71 -2.51
CA ARG A 109 5.01 6.10 -2.12
C ARG A 109 5.53 6.96 -3.27
N ALA A 110 6.48 6.45 -4.05
CA ALA A 110 7.02 7.17 -5.21
C ALA A 110 5.94 7.43 -6.27
N VAL A 111 5.13 6.41 -6.55
CA VAL A 111 3.98 6.48 -7.46
C VAL A 111 2.94 7.47 -6.95
N ALA A 112 2.50 7.35 -5.70
CA ALA A 112 1.50 8.25 -5.12
C ALA A 112 1.97 9.72 -5.09
N GLY A 113 3.26 9.95 -4.83
CA GLY A 113 3.84 11.29 -4.86
C GLY A 113 3.83 11.91 -6.26
N LYS A 114 4.19 11.15 -7.29
CA LYS A 114 4.12 11.63 -8.68
C LYS A 114 2.69 11.80 -9.17
N LEU A 115 1.80 10.88 -8.79
CA LEU A 115 0.39 10.99 -9.09
C LEU A 115 -0.25 12.23 -8.45
N ALA A 116 0.09 12.56 -7.20
CA ALA A 116 -0.43 13.76 -6.53
C ALA A 116 -0.04 15.05 -7.27
N ILE A 117 1.18 15.11 -7.82
CA ILE A 117 1.63 16.25 -8.62
C ILE A 117 0.83 16.30 -9.93
N ALA A 118 0.71 15.17 -10.63
CA ALA A 118 -0.05 15.07 -11.87
C ALA A 118 -1.52 15.49 -11.67
N ALA A 119 -2.17 15.00 -10.61
CA ALA A 119 -3.55 15.36 -10.26
C ALA A 119 -3.74 16.85 -10.03
N ARG A 120 -2.78 17.52 -9.38
CA ARG A 120 -2.83 18.96 -9.14
C ARG A 120 -2.65 19.77 -10.41
N MET A 121 -1.75 19.32 -11.30
CA MET A 121 -1.57 19.95 -12.61
C MET A 121 -2.85 19.83 -13.44
N ASP A 122 -3.47 18.66 -13.46
CA ASP A 122 -4.75 18.44 -14.15
C ASP A 122 -5.90 19.26 -13.53
N ALA A 123 -5.96 19.38 -12.20
CA ALA A 123 -7.06 20.08 -11.51
C ALA A 123 -6.97 21.62 -11.54
N PHE A 124 -5.76 22.19 -11.51
CA PHE A 124 -5.54 23.63 -11.27
C PHE A 124 -4.84 24.34 -12.44
N GLY A 125 -4.86 23.78 -13.66
CA GLY A 125 -4.44 24.49 -14.87
C GLY A 125 -2.93 24.44 -15.17
N GLY A 126 -2.28 23.31 -14.91
CA GLY A 126 -0.88 23.06 -15.30
C GLY A 126 -0.73 22.61 -16.76
N SER A 127 0.49 22.73 -17.30
CA SER A 127 0.83 22.20 -18.61
C SER A 127 0.72 20.67 -18.66
N ASN A 128 0.46 20.10 -19.84
CA ASN A 128 0.48 18.66 -20.05
C ASN A 128 1.94 18.16 -20.08
N GLU A 129 2.39 17.57 -18.97
CA GLU A 129 3.72 17.01 -18.77
C GLU A 129 3.68 15.53 -18.35
N GLY A 130 2.62 14.81 -18.74
CA GLY A 130 2.41 13.40 -18.39
C GLY A 130 3.62 12.50 -18.71
N ASP A 131 4.18 12.64 -19.90
CA ASP A 131 5.34 11.85 -20.35
C ASP A 131 6.62 12.15 -19.58
N LYS A 132 6.85 13.44 -19.27
CA LYS A 132 8.00 13.86 -18.44
C LYS A 132 7.86 13.28 -17.03
N MET A 133 6.65 13.31 -16.47
CA MET A 133 6.36 12.74 -15.14
C MET A 133 6.51 11.23 -15.12
N ARG A 134 6.07 10.54 -16.17
CA ARG A 134 6.28 9.10 -16.35
C ARG A 134 7.76 8.75 -16.40
N THR A 135 8.54 9.44 -17.23
CA THR A 135 10.00 9.23 -17.34
C THR A 135 10.69 9.47 -15.99
N ALA A 136 10.31 10.53 -15.28
CA ALA A 136 10.83 10.83 -13.95
C ALA A 136 10.42 9.79 -12.90
N LEU A 137 9.23 9.19 -13.01
CA LEU A 137 8.80 8.09 -12.17
C LEU A 137 9.64 6.85 -12.46
N GLU A 138 9.79 6.47 -13.74
CA GLU A 138 10.55 5.30 -14.16
C GLU A 138 12.01 5.36 -13.67
N LYS A 139 12.69 6.52 -13.80
CA LYS A 139 14.02 6.74 -13.20
C LYS A 139 14.04 6.54 -11.69
N LYS A 140 13.07 7.09 -10.96
CA LYS A 140 12.98 6.86 -9.50
C LYS A 140 12.74 5.39 -9.17
N LEU A 141 12.01 4.66 -10.01
CA LEU A 141 11.74 3.25 -9.81
C LEU A 141 12.97 2.38 -10.08
N SER A 142 13.78 2.68 -11.11
CA SER A 142 15.07 2.02 -11.33
C SER A 142 16.01 2.27 -10.16
N ASP A 143 16.18 3.53 -9.74
CA ASP A 143 17.07 3.86 -8.62
C ASP A 143 16.66 3.18 -7.30
N LEU A 144 15.36 2.93 -7.11
CA LEU A 144 14.85 2.20 -5.95
C LEU A 144 15.10 0.69 -6.06
N LYS A 145 15.05 0.12 -7.26
CA LYS A 145 15.41 -1.28 -7.48
C LYS A 145 16.90 -1.48 -7.26
N ASP A 146 17.74 -0.57 -7.76
CA ASP A 146 19.19 -0.66 -7.67
C ASP A 146 19.70 -0.47 -6.24
N ARG A 147 19.20 0.54 -5.51
CA ARG A 147 19.58 0.76 -4.11
C ARG A 147 19.13 -0.34 -3.16
N TYR A 148 18.10 -1.10 -3.52
CA TYR A 148 17.52 -2.14 -2.68
C TYR A 148 17.58 -3.51 -3.37
N GLN A 149 18.72 -3.79 -3.99
CA GLN A 149 19.09 -5.12 -4.44
C GLN A 149 19.29 -6.04 -3.22
N GLY A 150 18.52 -7.12 -3.15
CA GLY A 150 18.55 -8.08 -2.05
C GLY A 150 17.40 -7.93 -1.04
N GLN A 151 17.01 -9.07 -0.45
CA GLN A 151 16.00 -9.08 0.61
C GLN A 151 16.63 -8.51 1.89
N PRO A 152 16.02 -7.50 2.54
CA PRO A 152 16.53 -7.03 3.82
C PRO A 152 16.55 -8.19 4.83
N PRO A 153 17.60 -8.28 5.68
CA PRO A 153 17.72 -9.37 6.63
C PRO A 153 16.45 -9.42 7.49
N LYS A 154 15.87 -10.62 7.64
CA LYS A 154 14.70 -10.83 8.49
C LYS A 154 15.09 -10.37 9.89
N LYS A 155 14.45 -9.30 10.39
CA LYS A 155 14.60 -8.90 11.79
C LYS A 155 14.20 -10.11 12.63
N LYS A 156 15.18 -10.71 13.35
CA LYS A 156 14.87 -11.70 14.38
C LYS A 156 13.90 -10.98 15.32
N HIS A 157 12.68 -11.52 15.47
CA HIS A 157 11.80 -11.02 16.53
C HIS A 157 12.63 -11.06 17.81
N ALA A 158 12.80 -9.91 18.46
CA ALA A 158 13.61 -9.84 19.66
C ALA A 158 13.17 -10.97 20.57
N THR A 159 14.08 -11.90 20.86
CA THR A 159 13.81 -13.00 21.77
C THR A 159 13.21 -12.36 23.01
N GLN A 160 12.00 -12.77 23.37
CA GLN A 160 11.25 -12.21 24.48
C GLN A 160 12.22 -12.08 25.66
N TRP A 161 12.44 -10.87 26.15
CA TRP A 161 13.44 -10.62 27.19
C TRP A 161 13.14 -11.54 28.36
N ARG A 162 14.07 -12.45 28.67
CA ARG A 162 13.99 -13.31 29.84
C ARG A 162 14.88 -12.69 30.90
N PRO A 163 14.38 -12.44 32.13
CA PRO A 163 15.23 -11.99 33.21
C PRO A 163 16.36 -13.02 33.42
N PRO A 164 17.57 -12.60 33.81
CA PRO A 164 18.67 -13.51 34.11
C PRO A 164 18.28 -14.53 35.19
N PRO A 165 18.82 -15.77 35.14
CA PRO A 165 18.60 -16.77 36.19
C PRO A 165 18.98 -16.24 37.57
N GLN A 166 18.24 -16.65 38.60
CA GLN A 166 18.39 -16.18 39.99
C GLN A 166 19.81 -16.30 40.55
N ARG A 167 20.62 -17.25 40.04
CA ARG A 167 22.02 -17.44 40.43
C ARG A 167 22.88 -16.20 40.16
N VAL A 168 22.62 -15.51 39.05
CA VAL A 168 23.34 -14.28 38.64
C VAL A 168 22.84 -13.05 39.42
N ARG A 169 21.64 -13.09 40.01
CA ARG A 169 21.11 -11.97 40.82
C ARG A 169 21.84 -11.79 42.14
N ARG A 170 22.50 -12.83 42.66
CA ARG A 170 23.25 -12.78 43.92
C ARG A 170 24.60 -12.07 43.78
N ASP A 171 25.13 -12.02 42.57
CA ASP A 171 26.46 -11.45 42.28
C ASP A 171 26.38 -10.01 41.73
N LEU A 172 25.18 -9.43 41.63
CA LEU A 172 25.05 -8.01 41.31
C LEU A 172 25.39 -7.18 42.56
N PRO A 173 26.30 -6.19 42.46
CA PRO A 173 26.60 -5.32 43.59
C PRO A 173 25.32 -4.61 44.01
N ASP A 174 24.98 -4.76 45.29
CA ASP A 174 23.92 -4.02 45.94
C ASP A 174 24.31 -2.53 45.92
N ARG A 175 23.89 -1.82 44.88
CA ARG A 175 23.98 -0.35 44.86
C ARG A 175 22.91 0.16 45.80
N GLY A 176 23.26 0.17 47.08
CA GLY A 176 22.49 0.78 48.14
C GLY A 176 22.12 2.22 47.79
N GLY A 177 20.80 2.48 47.76
CA GLY A 177 20.21 3.76 48.11
C GLY A 177 20.32 4.90 47.09
N ARG A 178 19.27 5.08 46.27
CA ARG A 178 18.37 6.26 46.29
C ARG A 178 17.40 6.16 45.12
N GLY A 179 16.13 6.37 45.41
CA GLY A 179 15.01 6.13 44.50
C GLY A 179 15.15 6.75 43.12
N ARG A 180 15.16 5.89 42.11
CA ARG A 180 14.30 6.04 40.94
C ARG A 180 13.79 4.64 40.65
N GLU A 181 12.48 4.44 40.80
CA GLU A 181 11.76 3.37 40.11
C GLU A 181 12.04 3.57 38.60
N THR A 182 13.13 3.05 38.06
CA THR A 182 13.20 2.69 36.66
C THR A 182 12.30 1.46 36.52
N ARG A 183 10.98 1.70 36.56
CA ARG A 183 10.02 0.82 35.91
C ARG A 183 10.44 0.79 34.45
N TYR A 184 11.27 -0.19 34.08
CA TYR A 184 11.22 -0.68 32.72
C TYR A 184 9.74 -0.87 32.40
N PRO A 185 9.21 -0.27 31.32
CA PRO A 185 7.81 -0.47 30.95
C PRO A 185 7.61 -1.96 30.84
N GLN A 186 6.89 -2.55 31.81
CA GLN A 186 6.50 -3.94 31.69
C GLN A 186 5.72 -4.03 30.38
N PRO A 187 6.09 -4.93 29.46
CA PRO A 187 5.25 -5.19 28.31
C PRO A 187 3.87 -5.56 28.88
N GLY A 188 2.88 -4.68 28.69
CA GLY A 188 1.51 -4.94 29.11
C GLY A 188 1.08 -6.31 28.56
N PRO A 189 0.21 -7.05 29.27
CA PRO A 189 -0.09 -8.43 28.96
C PRO A 189 -0.42 -8.57 27.48
N GLY A 190 0.50 -9.22 26.74
CA GLY A 190 0.30 -9.56 25.36
C GLY A 190 -1.02 -10.31 25.28
N ARG A 191 -1.97 -9.77 24.52
CA ARG A 191 -3.27 -10.40 24.28
C ARG A 191 -3.05 -11.70 23.51
N GLU A 192 -2.74 -12.75 24.25
CA GLU A 192 -2.74 -14.13 23.82
C GLU A 192 -4.09 -14.73 24.19
N ARG A 193 -5.11 -14.42 23.39
CA ARG A 193 -6.35 -15.21 23.35
C ARG A 193 -6.86 -15.31 21.91
N LEU A 194 -7.33 -16.52 21.61
CA LEU A 194 -7.96 -17.01 20.37
C LEU A 194 -7.03 -17.43 19.23
N ARG A 195 -6.30 -18.52 19.44
CA ARG A 195 -6.23 -19.63 18.47
C ARG A 195 -5.99 -20.96 19.18
N ARG A 196 -7.05 -21.52 19.79
CA ARG A 196 -7.19 -22.96 20.04
C ARG A 196 -8.62 -23.36 19.71
N GLY A 197 -8.86 -23.57 18.42
CA GLY A 197 -9.97 -24.38 17.92
C GLY A 197 -9.42 -25.77 17.65
N ASN A 198 -9.97 -26.73 18.39
CA ASN A 198 -9.70 -28.15 18.44
C ASN A 198 -9.35 -28.81 17.08
N ARG A 199 -8.20 -29.48 16.98
CA ARG A 199 -8.00 -30.59 16.03
C ARG A 199 -7.63 -31.81 16.86
N GLN A 200 -8.66 -32.53 17.30
CA GLN A 200 -8.50 -33.90 17.73
C GLN A 200 -8.05 -34.75 16.54
N SER A 201 -7.07 -35.58 16.84
CA SER A 201 -6.51 -36.64 16.03
C SER A 201 -7.57 -37.64 15.59
N TRP A 202 -7.55 -38.01 14.31
CA TRP A 202 -8.14 -39.27 13.85
C TRP A 202 -6.99 -40.26 13.65
N ARG A 203 -6.93 -41.24 14.57
CA ARG A 203 -6.64 -42.63 14.22
C ARG A 203 -7.98 -43.29 13.96
#